data_AF-A0A9X2LD67-F1
#
_entry.id   AF-A0A9X2LD67-F1
#
_cell.length_a   1.000
_cell.length_b   1.000
_cell.length_c   1.000
_cell.angle_alpha   90.00
_cell.angle_beta   90.00
_cell.angle_gamma   90.00
#
_symmetry.space_group_name_H-M   'P 1'
#
loop_
_entity.id
_entity.type
_entity.pdbx_description
1 polymer ?
#
loop_
_entity_poly.entity_id
_entity_poly.type
_entity_poly.pdbx_seq_one_letter_code
_entity_poly.pdbx_strand_id
1 'polypeptide(L)' 'MKDTSLGKIGTAVGWDGENGMVTLAPLDGSGSDWDTTEYKPPNEVDRLWARLIKARAGRL' A
#
# COMPACT_ATOMS: atom_id res chain seq x y z
N MET A 1 -0.44 -3.78 -1.80
CA MET A 1 -1.30 -4.31 -0.72
C MET A 1 -2.33 -3.27 -0.36
N LYS A 2 -3.50 -3.70 0.10
CA LYS A 2 -4.52 -2.80 0.62
C LYS A 2 -4.63 -2.99 2.12
N ASP A 3 -4.47 -1.90 2.84
CA ASP A 3 -4.86 -1.78 4.23
C ASP A 3 -6.37 -1.61 4.28
N THR A 4 -7.08 -2.60 4.81
CA THR A 4 -8.54 -2.58 4.90
C THR A 4 -9.03 -1.67 6.02
N SER A 5 -8.23 -1.44 7.05
CA SER A 5 -8.55 -0.57 8.18
C SER A 5 -8.46 0.92 7.80
N LEU A 6 -7.43 1.29 7.04
CA LEU A 6 -7.24 2.67 6.59
C LEU A 6 -7.84 2.96 5.21
N GLY A 7 -8.29 1.94 4.48
CA GLY A 7 -8.77 2.06 3.11
C GLY A 7 -7.69 2.51 2.12
N LYS A 8 -6.41 2.41 2.50
CA LYS A 8 -5.25 2.87 1.72
C LYS A 8 -4.61 1.71 0.97
N ILE A 9 -4.06 2.02 -0.20
CA ILE A 9 -3.30 1.06 -1.00
C ILE A 9 -1.84 1.52 -1.01
N GLY A 10 -0.95 0.61 -0.62
CA GLY A 10 0.49 0.85 -0.51
C GLY A 10 1.33 -0.28 -1.08
N THR A 11 2.63 -0.04 -1.21
CA THR A 11 3.63 -1.08 -1.51
C THR A 11 4.17 -1.64 -0.21
N ALA A 12 4.23 -2.97 -0.08
CA ALA A 12 4.89 -3.57 1.09
C ALA A 12 6.39 -3.31 1.00
N VAL A 13 6.92 -2.61 2.00
CA VAL A 13 8.33 -2.24 2.12
C VAL A 13 9.02 -2.93 3.29
N GLY A 14 8.25 -3.39 4.27
CA GLY A 14 8.73 -4.14 5.43
C GLY A 14 7.76 -5.23 5.82
N TRP A 15 8.30 -6.33 6.34
CA TRP A 15 7.54 -7.37 7.00
C TRP A 15 8.18 -7.70 8.34
N ASP A 16 7.42 -7.57 9.41
CA ASP A 16 7.77 -8.05 10.73
C ASP A 16 7.09 -9.41 10.95
N GLY A 17 7.90 -10.47 10.87
CA GLY A 17 7.44 -11.84 11.07
C GLY A 17 7.16 -12.20 12.52
N GLU A 18 7.71 -11.47 13.50
CA GLU A 18 7.47 -11.74 14.93
C GLU A 18 6.08 -11.23 15.35
N ASN A 19 5.70 -10.04 14.87
CA ASN A 19 4.41 -9.43 15.21
C ASN A 19 3.35 -9.60 14.12
N GLY A 20 3.70 -10.21 12.99
CA GLY A 20 2.80 -10.40 11.84
C GLY A 20 2.38 -9.11 11.16
N MET A 21 3.15 -8.03 11.35
CA MET A 21 2.86 -6.70 10.80
C MET A 21 3.54 -6.51 9.43
N VAL A 22 2.87 -5.78 8.55
CA VAL A 22 3.43 -5.36 7.26
C VAL A 22 3.50 -3.85 7.25
N THR A 23 4.66 -3.31 6.93
CA THR A 23 4.85 -1.87 6.72
C THR A 23 4.59 -1.56 5.26
N LEU A 24 3.65 -0.65 5.00
CA LEU A 24 3.30 -0.17 3.66
C LEU A 24 3.80 1.25 3.43
N ALA A 25 4.39 1.46 2.25
CA ALA A 25 4.71 2.77 1.73
C ALA A 25 3.61 3.27 0.77
N PRO A 26 3.31 4.58 0.75
CA PRO A 26 2.39 5.18 -0.21
C PRO A 26 2.82 4.93 -1.66
N LEU A 27 1.86 4.64 -2.55
CA LEU A 27 2.14 4.35 -3.97
C LEU A 27 2.53 5.57 -4.80
N ASP A 28 2.04 6.74 -4.39
CA ASP A 28 2.37 8.03 -4.98
C ASP A 28 3.68 8.61 -4.41
N GLY A 29 4.31 7.92 -3.45
CA GLY A 29 5.45 8.42 -2.70
C GLY A 29 5.11 9.62 -1.82
N SER A 30 3.83 9.90 -1.59
CA SER A 30 3.38 11.02 -0.76
C SER A 30 2.99 10.53 0.64
N GLY A 31 3.67 11.08 1.65
CA GLY A 31 3.45 10.72 3.06
C GLY A 31 4.44 9.70 3.62
N SER A 32 4.24 9.35 4.88
CA SER A 32 5.08 8.40 5.60
C SER A 32 4.56 6.97 5.46
N ASP A 33 5.47 6.02 5.56
CA ASP A 33 5.14 4.61 5.69
C ASP A 33 4.26 4.37 6.92
N TRP A 34 3.40 3.36 6.86
CA TRP A 34 2.51 2.99 7.96
C TRP A 34 2.46 1.49 8.15
N ASP A 35 2.30 1.07 9.41
CA ASP A 35 2.12 -0.33 9.75
C ASP A 35 0.65 -0.73 9.57
N THR A 36 0.42 -1.80 8.82
CA THR A 36 -0.93 -2.33 8.62
C THR A 36 -1.26 -3.31 9.73
N THR A 37 -2.41 -3.11 10.36
CA THR A 37 -3.00 -4.04 11.32
C THR A 37 -3.78 -5.17 10.64
N GLU A 38 -4.40 -4.91 9.48
CA GLU A 38 -5.11 -5.91 8.69
C GLU A 38 -4.84 -5.68 7.20
N TYR A 39 -4.28 -6.70 6.52
CA TYR A 39 -3.93 -6.61 5.11
C TYR A 39 -4.63 -7.69 4.29
N LYS A 40 -5.09 -7.29 3.09
CA LYS A 40 -5.62 -8.22 2.10
C LYS A 40 -4.71 -8.25 0.87
N PRO A 41 -4.46 -9.43 0.25
CA PRO A 41 -3.84 -9.51 -1.06
C PRO A 41 -4.62 -8.64 -2.06
N PRO A 42 -3.94 -7.76 -2.81
CA PRO A 42 -4.64 -6.84 -3.71
C PRO A 42 -5.36 -7.60 -4.82
N ASN A 43 -6.65 -7.28 -5.02
CA ASN A 43 -7.42 -7.81 -6.14
C ASN A 43 -7.06 -7.06 -7.45
N GLU A 44 -7.69 -7.43 -8.55
CA GLU A 44 -7.39 -6.85 -9.87
C GLU A 44 -7.73 -5.36 -9.97
N VAL A 45 -8.81 -4.95 -9.27
CA VAL A 45 -9.24 -3.54 -9.18
C VAL A 45 -8.25 -2.72 -8.34
N ASP A 46 -7.78 -3.24 -7.21
CA ASP A 46 -6.78 -2.58 -6.37
C ASP A 46 -5.46 -2.38 -7.15
N ARG A 47 -5.09 -3.34 -8.01
CA ARG A 47 -3.93 -3.22 -8.90
C ARG A 47 -4.14 -2.18 -9.99
N LEU A 48 -5.34 -2.05 -10.52
CA LEU A 48 -5.68 -1.00 -11.48
C LEU A 48 -5.59 0.39 -10.82
N TRP A 49 -6.16 0.56 -9.63
CA TRP A 49 -6.05 1.80 -8.86
C TRP A 49 -4.59 2.14 -8.55
N ALA A 50 -3.79 1.16 -8.15
CA ALA A 50 -2.37 1.37 -7.90
C ALA A 50 -1.62 1.88 -9.14
N ARG A 51 -1.91 1.32 -10.31
CA ARG A 51 -1.33 1.76 -11.59
C ARG A 51 -1.74 3.18 -11.95
N LEU A 52 -3.01 3.53 -11.74
CA LEU A 52 -3.53 4.88 -12.01
C LEU A 52 -2.88 5.92 -11.09
N ILE A 53 -2.77 5.63 -9.79
CA ILE A 53 -2.10 6.49 -8.81
C ILE A 53 -0.64 6.70 -9.21
N LYS A 54 0.08 5.61 -9.57
CA LYS A 54 1.48 5.69 -10.00
C LYS A 54 1.65 6.49 -11.30
N ALA A 55 0.77 6.28 -12.29
CA ALA A 55 0.78 7.03 -13.54
C ALA A 55 0.49 8.53 -13.34
N ARG A 56 -0.32 8.87 -12.33
CA ARG A 56 -0.57 10.27 -11.94
C ARG A 56 0.62 10.88 -11.20
N ALA A 57 1.28 10.12 -10.34
CA ALA A 57 2.44 10.58 -9.57
C ALA A 57 3.69 10.80 -10.43
N GLY A 58 3.92 9.95 -11.45
CA GLY A 58 5.07 10.05 -12.36
C GLY A 58 4.94 11.09 -13.48
N ARG A 59 3.96 12.02 -13.41
CA ARG A 59 3.68 13.02 -14.45
C ARG A 59 4.04 14.46 -14.03
N LEU A 60 5.03 14.61 -13.15
CA LEU A 60 5.65 15.86 -12.75
C LEU A 60 7.10 15.92 -13.26
#